data_AF-A0A9P6IBA7-F1
#
_entry.id   AF-A0A9P6IBA7-F1
#
_cell.length_a   1.000
_cell.length_b   1.000
_cell.length_c   1.000
_cell.angle_alpha   90.00
_cell.angle_beta   90.00
_cell.angle_gamma   90.00
#
_symmetry.space_group_name_H-M   'P 1'
#
loop_
_entity.id
_entity.type
_entity.pdbx_description
1 polymer ?
#
loop_
_entity_poly.entity_id
_entity_poly.type
_entity_poly.pdbx_seq_one_letter_code
_entity_poly.pdbx_strand_id
1 'polypeptide(L)'
;MRTANFARKILSVHPNLFCTHPSRTLPDTSKFLFSNSARRFPFPSIISGRRGFAMSSAAEEQPQAAAPTKSEGEDAAPAQPELPPLSPAEFRVYNQMAEKMDYFHNHFRAQWTILHDAATSGHRPRNMTLKQFIDTGLQFAQHLTAHHGIEERFVFPMLARKMPEFRGGRAELLQQHRQIHKGMDQFEDYLRRCRSRETELELAVLREKMDSWGGVLWTHLDQEVKTLGAENMRRYWTMEEVRNMPM
;
A
#
# COMPACT_ATOMS: atom_id res chain seq x y z
N MET A 1 1.27 -33.14 3.99
CA MET A 1 0.90 -32.76 5.38
C MET A 1 1.09 -31.26 5.71
N ARG A 2 1.06 -30.32 4.74
CA ARG A 2 1.30 -28.87 5.00
C ARG A 2 0.17 -27.90 4.61
N THR A 3 -0.93 -28.39 4.05
CA THR A 3 -2.11 -27.57 3.71
C THR A 3 -3.17 -27.51 4.81
N ALA A 4 -3.09 -28.37 5.84
CA ALA A 4 -4.09 -28.43 6.92
C ALA A 4 -3.92 -27.36 8.00
N ASN A 5 -2.75 -26.71 8.10
CA ASN A 5 -2.50 -25.67 9.10
C ASN A 5 -3.06 -24.30 8.73
N PHE A 6 -3.33 -24.05 7.44
CA PHE A 6 -3.94 -22.79 6.99
C PHE A 6 -5.41 -22.68 7.41
N ALA A 7 -6.17 -23.77 7.29
CA ALA A 7 -7.60 -23.78 7.65
C ALA A 7 -7.84 -23.73 9.16
N ARG A 8 -6.90 -24.21 9.99
CA ARG A 8 -7.07 -24.24 11.45
C ARG A 8 -6.85 -22.90 12.15
N LYS A 9 -6.07 -21.99 11.55
CA LYS A 9 -5.81 -20.64 12.13
C LYS A 9 -6.96 -19.66 11.89
N ILE A 10 -7.81 -19.90 10.88
CA ILE A 10 -8.97 -19.06 10.53
C ILE A 10 -10.19 -19.35 11.44
N LEU A 11 -10.27 -20.53 12.05
CA LEU A 11 -11.46 -20.97 12.82
C LEU A 11 -11.47 -20.57 14.31
N SER A 12 -10.53 -19.74 14.77
CA SER A 12 -10.46 -19.28 16.17
C SER A 12 -10.68 -17.77 16.31
N VAL A 13 -11.60 -17.20 15.53
CA VAL A 13 -12.10 -15.83 15.77
C VAL A 13 -13.52 -15.95 16.32
N HIS A 14 -13.64 -15.78 17.64
CA HIS A 14 -14.92 -15.72 18.34
C HIS A 14 -15.80 -14.59 17.78
N PRO A 15 -17.12 -14.80 17.59
CA PRO A 15 -18.03 -13.77 17.13
C PRO A 15 -18.51 -12.99 18.35
N ASN A 16 -17.97 -11.79 18.58
CA ASN A 16 -18.60 -10.74 19.39
C ASN A 16 -17.85 -9.42 19.24
N LEU A 17 -18.09 -8.76 18.10
CA LEU A 17 -17.78 -7.35 17.88
C LEU A 17 -19.06 -6.64 17.43
N PHE A 18 -20.08 -6.67 18.30
CA PHE A 18 -21.15 -5.69 18.29
C PHE A 18 -21.32 -5.18 19.72
N CYS A 19 -20.67 -4.06 20.01
CA CYS A 19 -20.83 -3.34 21.27
C CYS A 19 -21.80 -2.19 21.00
N THR A 20 -23.02 -2.29 21.51
CA THR A 20 -23.98 -1.19 21.60
C THR A 20 -23.70 -0.38 22.86
N HIS A 21 -23.36 0.90 22.74
CA HIS A 21 -23.51 1.86 23.84
C HIS A 21 -24.11 3.18 23.34
N PRO A 22 -25.05 3.79 24.10
CA PRO A 22 -25.65 5.05 23.75
C PRO A 22 -24.88 6.26 24.30
N SER A 23 -24.76 7.26 23.43
CA SER A 23 -24.83 8.71 23.64
C SER A 23 -24.31 9.32 24.95
N ARG A 24 -23.22 10.08 24.84
CA ARG A 24 -22.96 11.27 25.67
C ARG A 24 -22.62 12.47 24.79
N THR A 25 -23.28 13.57 25.11
CA THR A 25 -23.28 14.88 24.47
C THR A 25 -21.94 15.61 24.58
N LEU A 26 -21.53 16.29 23.51
CA LEU A 26 -20.39 17.22 23.47
C LEU A 26 -20.86 18.65 23.83
N PRO A 27 -20.03 19.48 24.51
CA PRO A 27 -20.25 20.91 24.57
C PRO A 27 -19.56 21.64 23.40
N ASP A 28 -20.28 22.66 22.93
CA ASP A 28 -19.95 23.66 21.91
C ASP A 28 -18.90 24.67 22.43
N THR A 29 -17.86 24.92 21.64
CA THR A 29 -16.99 26.10 21.78
C THR A 29 -16.60 26.66 20.42
N SER A 30 -17.58 27.30 19.77
CA SER A 30 -17.29 28.31 18.75
C SER A 30 -16.66 29.56 19.38
N LYS A 31 -15.67 30.13 18.65
CA LYS A 31 -14.93 31.41 18.83
C LYS A 31 -13.59 31.31 19.57
N PHE A 32 -12.49 31.26 18.81
CA PHE A 32 -11.43 32.27 18.92
C PHE A 32 -10.78 32.50 17.54
N LEU A 33 -10.48 33.77 17.30
CA LEU A 33 -10.19 34.39 16.01
C LEU A 33 -8.78 34.14 15.49
N PHE A 34 -8.68 34.13 14.16
CA PHE A 34 -7.58 34.52 13.28
C PHE A 34 -6.29 35.03 13.96
N SER A 35 -5.18 34.33 13.70
CA SER A 35 -3.89 34.99 13.44
C SER A 35 -3.09 34.19 12.43
N ASN A 36 -2.84 34.84 11.30
CA ASN A 36 -2.18 34.32 10.12
C ASN A 36 -0.70 34.68 10.21
N SER A 37 0.21 33.70 10.19
CA SER A 37 1.64 33.98 10.03
C SER A 37 2.33 32.85 9.27
N ALA A 38 2.40 33.02 7.95
CA ALA A 38 3.24 32.24 7.07
C ALA A 38 4.71 32.60 7.32
N ARG A 39 5.55 31.62 7.66
CA ARG A 39 7.02 31.75 7.59
C ARG A 39 7.52 30.96 6.39
N ARG A 40 7.91 31.71 5.36
CA ARG A 40 8.71 31.25 4.21
C ARG A 40 10.14 30.96 4.68
N PHE A 41 10.68 29.82 4.27
CA PHE A 41 12.12 29.52 4.35
C PHE A 41 12.85 30.12 3.15
N PRO A 42 14.06 30.70 3.32
CA PRO A 42 14.82 31.26 2.21
C PRO A 42 15.71 30.20 1.53
N PHE A 43 15.70 30.20 0.20
CA PHE A 43 16.72 29.59 -0.65
C PHE A 43 17.89 30.58 -0.83
N PRO A 44 19.16 30.15 -0.78
CA PRO A 44 20.27 31.01 -1.16
C PRO A 44 20.56 30.94 -2.67
N SER A 45 20.55 32.11 -3.31
CA SER A 45 21.09 32.35 -4.65
C SER A 45 22.61 32.35 -4.64
N ILE A 46 23.22 31.69 -5.64
CA ILE A 46 24.63 31.87 -6.01
C ILE A 46 24.67 32.59 -7.36
N ILE A 47 25.32 33.76 -7.38
CA ILE A 47 25.67 34.54 -8.57
C ILE A 47 27.20 34.44 -8.75
N SER A 48 27.63 34.14 -9.98
CA SER A 48 28.60 34.92 -10.78
C SER A 48 29.58 34.04 -11.54
N GLY A 49 29.80 34.35 -12.83
CA GLY A 49 31.00 33.91 -13.54
C GLY A 49 30.87 33.84 -15.06
N ARG A 50 30.85 34.99 -15.74
CA ARG A 50 30.89 35.12 -17.21
C ARG A 50 32.32 35.44 -17.67
N ARG A 51 32.91 34.59 -18.52
CA ARG A 51 34.00 34.84 -19.51
C ARG A 51 33.81 33.77 -20.59
N GLY A 52 33.75 33.98 -21.91
CA GLY A 52 34.25 35.04 -22.76
C GLY A 52 35.58 34.63 -23.42
N PHE A 53 35.55 33.80 -24.46
CA PHE A 53 36.60 33.74 -25.50
C PHE A 53 36.07 33.13 -26.82
N ALA A 54 36.67 33.57 -27.92
CA ALA A 54 36.10 33.65 -29.27
C ALA A 54 36.50 32.51 -30.24
N MET A 55 35.66 32.37 -31.28
CA MET A 55 35.90 32.00 -32.70
C MET A 55 37.07 31.09 -33.08
N SER A 56 36.75 29.98 -33.76
CA SER A 56 37.43 29.61 -35.00
C SER A 56 36.49 28.89 -35.97
N SER A 57 36.59 29.28 -37.23
CA SER A 57 35.81 28.89 -38.39
C SER A 57 36.52 27.75 -39.13
N ALA A 58 35.78 26.72 -39.54
CA ALA A 58 36.10 25.91 -40.71
C ALA A 58 34.80 25.35 -41.30
N ALA A 59 34.57 25.70 -42.56
CA ALA A 59 33.48 25.24 -43.41
C ALA A 59 33.83 23.91 -44.09
N GLU A 60 32.87 23.40 -44.88
CA GLU A 60 32.85 22.17 -45.71
C GLU A 60 32.28 20.94 -44.96
N GLU A 61 31.32 20.15 -45.46
CA GLU A 61 30.57 20.10 -46.72
C GLU A 61 29.34 19.19 -46.46
N GLN A 62 28.17 19.53 -47.03
CA GLN A 62 26.95 18.70 -46.96
C GLN A 62 27.03 17.51 -47.93
N PRO A 63 26.52 16.34 -47.53
CA PRO A 63 25.80 15.49 -48.47
C PRO A 63 24.37 15.20 -48.02
N GLN A 64 23.46 15.62 -48.91
CA GLN A 64 22.15 15.09 -49.29
C GLN A 64 21.40 14.12 -48.36
N ALA A 65 20.16 14.53 -48.10
CA ALA A 65 19.10 13.78 -47.45
C ALA A 65 18.81 12.44 -48.13
N ALA A 66 18.87 11.36 -47.34
CA ALA A 66 18.19 10.10 -47.61
C ALA A 66 16.97 10.01 -46.68
N ALA A 67 15.79 9.78 -47.27
CA ALA A 67 14.52 9.63 -46.57
C ALA A 67 14.54 8.44 -45.59
N PRO A 68 13.93 8.55 -44.39
CA PRO A 68 13.68 7.38 -43.58
C PRO A 68 12.43 6.66 -44.11
N THR A 69 12.69 5.49 -44.66
CA THR A 69 11.74 4.43 -44.97
C THR A 69 10.83 4.18 -43.78
N LYS A 70 9.51 4.23 -44.00
CA LYS A 70 8.50 3.79 -43.03
C LYS A 70 8.71 2.29 -42.75
N SER A 71 9.16 1.95 -41.54
CA SER A 71 9.01 0.60 -41.02
C SER A 71 7.61 0.47 -40.43
N GLU A 72 6.68 -0.05 -41.23
CA GLU A 72 5.41 -0.55 -40.75
C GLU A 72 5.63 -1.92 -40.08
N GLY A 73 5.00 -2.14 -38.93
CA GLY A 73 4.77 -3.48 -38.40
C GLY A 73 5.34 -3.80 -37.01
N GLU A 74 5.11 -2.95 -36.01
CA GLU A 74 4.97 -3.45 -34.63
C GLU A 74 3.48 -3.46 -34.28
N ASP A 75 2.98 -4.65 -33.98
CA ASP A 75 1.59 -4.97 -33.65
C ASP A 75 1.22 -4.28 -32.32
N ALA A 76 0.84 -3.01 -32.44
CA ALA A 76 0.32 -2.23 -31.32
C ALA A 76 -1.06 -2.78 -30.96
N ALA A 77 -1.15 -3.41 -29.78
CA ALA A 77 -2.42 -3.75 -29.18
C ALA A 77 -3.37 -2.54 -29.24
N PRO A 78 -4.65 -2.72 -29.61
CA PRO A 78 -5.54 -1.59 -29.85
C PRO A 78 -5.64 -0.73 -28.60
N ALA A 79 -5.33 0.56 -28.74
CA ALA A 79 -5.54 1.55 -27.71
C ALA A 79 -7.02 1.51 -27.30
N GLN A 80 -7.27 1.16 -26.04
CA GLN A 80 -8.61 1.18 -25.47
C GLN A 80 -9.17 2.61 -25.62
N PRO A 81 -10.42 2.79 -26.09
CA PRO A 81 -11.00 4.12 -26.25
C PRO A 81 -10.97 4.86 -24.90
N GLU A 82 -10.45 6.09 -24.89
CA GLU A 82 -10.39 6.89 -23.67
C GLU A 82 -11.81 7.19 -23.18
N LEU A 83 -12.12 6.66 -21.99
CA LEU A 83 -13.40 6.90 -21.32
C LEU A 83 -13.50 8.37 -20.88
N PRO A 84 -14.68 9.01 -21.01
CA PRO A 84 -14.86 10.41 -20.60
C PRO A 84 -14.48 10.61 -19.13
N PRO A 85 -13.99 11.79 -18.71
CA PRO A 85 -13.63 12.03 -17.31
C PRO A 85 -14.79 11.76 -16.35
N LEU A 86 -14.51 11.13 -15.20
CA LEU A 86 -15.52 10.92 -14.16
C LEU A 86 -15.91 12.24 -13.50
N SER A 87 -17.21 12.44 -13.26
CA SER A 87 -17.64 13.47 -12.31
C SER A 87 -17.20 13.09 -10.88
N PRO A 88 -17.11 14.06 -9.95
CA PRO A 88 -16.74 13.77 -8.57
C PRO A 88 -17.67 12.77 -7.86
N ALA A 89 -18.95 12.71 -8.25
CA ALA A 89 -19.91 11.78 -7.67
C ALA A 89 -19.67 10.35 -8.17
N GLU A 90 -19.39 10.18 -9.46
CA GLU A 90 -19.09 8.88 -10.05
C GLU A 90 -17.75 8.35 -9.55
N PHE A 91 -16.74 9.24 -9.43
CA PHE A 91 -15.45 8.89 -8.86
C PHE A 91 -15.59 8.28 -7.48
N ARG A 92 -16.35 8.91 -6.56
CA ARG A 92 -16.57 8.36 -5.22
C ARG A 92 -17.20 6.97 -5.24
N VAL A 93 -18.17 6.72 -6.13
CA VAL A 93 -18.79 5.40 -6.26
C VAL A 93 -17.75 4.36 -6.68
N TYR A 94 -16.97 4.65 -7.73
CA TYR A 94 -15.96 3.70 -8.22
C TYR A 94 -14.78 3.53 -7.26
N ASN A 95 -14.45 4.55 -6.45
CA ASN A 95 -13.28 4.56 -5.58
C ASN A 95 -13.51 3.95 -4.20
N GLN A 96 -14.75 3.63 -3.83
CA GLN A 96 -15.11 3.19 -2.47
C GLN A 96 -14.29 1.99 -1.98
N MET A 97 -13.89 1.08 -2.88
CA MET A 97 -13.10 -0.10 -2.52
C MET A 97 -11.65 0.24 -2.24
N ALA A 98 -11.04 1.10 -3.07
CA ALA A 98 -9.71 1.64 -2.80
C ALA A 98 -9.66 2.42 -1.48
N GLU A 99 -10.68 3.22 -1.17
CA GLU A 99 -10.75 3.97 0.10
C GLU A 99 -10.83 3.06 1.32
N LYS A 100 -11.69 2.03 1.25
CA LYS A 100 -11.79 1.03 2.33
C LYS A 100 -10.48 0.25 2.48
N MET A 101 -9.87 -0.14 1.37
CA MET A 101 -8.60 -0.86 1.36
C MET A 101 -7.49 -0.02 2.00
N ASP A 102 -7.36 1.23 1.58
CA ASP A 102 -6.33 2.12 2.09
C ASP A 102 -6.51 2.45 3.58
N TYR A 103 -7.75 2.47 4.09
CA TYR A 103 -7.99 2.57 5.53
C TYR A 103 -7.32 1.44 6.33
N PHE A 104 -7.51 0.18 5.90
CA PHE A 104 -6.83 -0.96 6.55
C PHE A 104 -5.32 -0.92 6.32
N HIS A 105 -4.88 -0.59 5.10
CA HIS A 105 -3.46 -0.53 4.75
C HIS A 105 -2.73 0.53 5.58
N ASN A 106 -3.35 1.67 5.84
CA ASN A 106 -2.76 2.71 6.68
C ASN A 106 -2.63 2.27 8.15
N HIS A 107 -3.51 1.41 8.66
CA HIS A 107 -3.32 0.78 9.97
C HIS A 107 -2.09 -0.13 9.98
N PHE A 108 -1.90 -0.95 8.93
CA PHE A 108 -0.72 -1.80 8.78
C PHE A 108 0.57 -1.00 8.65
N ARG A 109 0.57 0.06 7.83
CA ARG A 109 1.71 0.98 7.70
C ARG A 109 2.06 1.60 9.05
N ALA A 110 1.08 2.06 9.83
CA ALA A 110 1.34 2.63 11.14
C ALA A 110 1.98 1.63 12.12
N GLN A 111 1.48 0.40 12.18
CA GLN A 111 2.06 -0.64 13.04
C GLN A 111 3.46 -1.05 12.55
N TRP A 112 3.64 -1.20 11.24
CA TRP A 112 4.93 -1.46 10.62
C TRP A 112 5.95 -0.40 11.01
N THR A 113 5.62 0.88 10.85
CA THR A 113 6.51 2.00 11.16
C THR A 113 6.94 1.97 12.63
N ILE A 114 6.02 1.76 13.58
CA ILE A 114 6.37 1.65 15.01
C ILE A 114 7.44 0.57 15.25
N LEU A 115 7.26 -0.60 14.63
CA LEU A 115 8.13 -1.76 14.83
C LEU A 115 9.46 -1.58 14.10
N HIS A 116 9.42 -1.11 12.86
CA HIS A 116 10.57 -0.95 11.98
C HIS A 116 11.47 0.21 12.43
N ASP A 117 10.88 1.33 12.86
CA ASP A 117 11.63 2.46 13.42
C ASP A 117 12.38 2.02 14.68
N ALA A 118 11.73 1.25 15.56
CA ALA A 118 12.38 0.71 16.74
C ALA A 118 13.50 -0.27 16.38
N ALA A 119 13.25 -1.15 15.42
CA ALA A 119 14.22 -2.14 14.96
C ALA A 119 15.45 -1.50 14.28
N THR A 120 15.25 -0.38 13.58
CA THR A 120 16.30 0.36 12.85
C THR A 120 17.05 1.33 13.76
N SER A 121 16.38 2.02 14.67
CA SER A 121 17.00 2.95 15.62
C SER A 121 17.64 2.26 16.83
N GLY A 122 17.34 0.97 17.04
CA GLY A 122 17.78 0.21 18.21
C GLY A 122 17.07 0.61 19.51
N HIS A 123 16.00 1.40 19.44
CA HIS A 123 15.28 1.89 20.62
C HIS A 123 13.77 1.77 20.44
N ARG A 124 13.09 1.12 21.38
CA ARG A 124 11.62 1.12 21.42
C ARG A 124 11.07 2.52 21.76
N PRO A 125 9.82 2.84 21.35
CA PRO A 125 9.13 4.05 21.78
C PRO A 125 9.12 4.17 23.31
N ARG A 126 9.49 5.35 23.83
CA ARG A 126 9.63 5.60 25.27
C ARG A 126 8.32 5.42 26.05
N ASN A 127 7.20 5.68 25.39
CA ASN A 127 5.85 5.55 25.95
C ASN A 127 5.27 4.13 25.82
N MET A 128 6.08 3.12 25.49
CA MET A 128 5.64 1.74 25.27
C MET A 128 6.45 0.78 26.12
N THR A 129 5.78 -0.09 26.88
CA THR A 129 6.42 -1.21 27.58
C THR A 129 6.90 -2.27 26.58
N LEU A 130 7.82 -3.15 26.99
CA LEU A 130 8.25 -4.28 26.15
C LEU A 130 7.06 -5.16 25.74
N LYS A 131 6.16 -5.44 26.68
CA LYS A 131 4.94 -6.21 26.43
C LYS A 131 4.07 -5.54 25.36
N GLN A 132 3.76 -4.25 25.52
CA GLN A 132 2.95 -3.52 24.54
C GLN A 132 3.60 -3.51 23.14
N PHE A 133 4.92 -3.41 23.07
CA PHE A 133 5.64 -3.45 21.79
C PHE A 133 5.52 -4.80 21.09
N ILE A 134 5.73 -5.90 21.82
CA ILE A 134 5.55 -7.25 21.28
C ILE A 134 4.09 -7.49 20.90
N ASP A 135 3.15 -7.01 21.72
CA ASP A 135 1.72 -7.12 21.46
C ASP A 135 1.32 -6.38 20.17
N THR A 136 1.89 -5.21 19.90
CA THR A 136 1.70 -4.47 18.63
C THR A 136 2.12 -5.32 17.42
N GLY A 137 3.27 -5.97 17.48
CA GLY A 137 3.74 -6.83 16.39
C GLY A 137 2.88 -8.08 16.19
N LEU A 138 2.42 -8.70 17.27
CA LEU A 138 1.52 -9.85 17.17
C LEU A 138 0.13 -9.47 16.63
N GLN A 139 -0.39 -8.30 17.04
CA GLN A 139 -1.64 -7.77 16.50
C GLN A 139 -1.52 -7.44 15.02
N PHE A 140 -0.41 -6.83 14.60
CA PHE A 140 -0.11 -6.59 13.19
C PHE A 140 -0.18 -7.88 12.37
N ALA A 141 0.54 -8.93 12.80
CA ALA A 141 0.52 -10.22 12.10
C ALA A 141 -0.89 -10.86 12.07
N GLN A 142 -1.62 -10.80 13.18
CA GLN A 142 -2.98 -11.33 13.27
C GLN A 142 -3.95 -10.59 12.34
N HIS A 143 -3.94 -9.26 12.35
CA HIS A 143 -4.84 -8.45 11.55
C HIS A 143 -4.52 -8.56 10.06
N LEU A 144 -3.24 -8.53 9.68
CA LEU A 144 -2.81 -8.71 8.30
C LEU A 144 -3.20 -10.11 7.78
N THR A 145 -3.06 -11.15 8.61
CA THR A 145 -3.53 -12.50 8.27
C THR A 145 -5.04 -12.54 8.02
N ALA A 146 -5.84 -11.91 8.89
CA ALA A 146 -7.28 -11.90 8.74
C ALA A 146 -7.73 -11.12 7.49
N HIS A 147 -7.08 -10.00 7.21
CA HIS A 147 -7.31 -9.16 6.05
C HIS A 147 -7.09 -9.90 4.73
N HIS A 148 -5.89 -10.46 4.52
CA HIS A 148 -5.61 -11.28 3.34
C HIS A 148 -6.54 -12.50 3.25
N GLY A 149 -6.88 -13.11 4.38
CA GLY A 149 -7.82 -14.23 4.42
C GLY A 149 -9.23 -13.87 3.93
N ILE A 150 -9.69 -12.65 4.19
CA ILE A 150 -10.97 -12.15 3.68
C ILE A 150 -10.88 -11.88 2.17
N GLU A 151 -9.79 -11.25 1.73
CA GLU A 151 -9.56 -10.96 0.31
C GLU A 151 -9.55 -12.23 -0.53
N GLU A 152 -8.69 -13.18 -0.17
CA GLU A 152 -8.52 -14.43 -0.92
C GLU A 152 -9.80 -15.27 -0.94
N ARG A 153 -10.59 -15.22 0.14
CA ARG A 153 -11.80 -16.03 0.25
C ARG A 153 -13.03 -15.41 -0.40
N PHE A 154 -13.14 -14.07 -0.40
CA PHE A 154 -14.37 -13.39 -0.78
C PHE A 154 -14.16 -12.28 -1.81
N VAL A 155 -13.18 -11.40 -1.64
CA VAL A 155 -13.02 -10.20 -2.48
C VAL A 155 -12.39 -10.55 -3.83
N PHE A 156 -11.22 -11.20 -3.85
CA PHE A 156 -10.52 -11.56 -5.09
C PHE A 156 -11.34 -12.49 -5.99
N PRO A 157 -12.03 -13.53 -5.47
CA PRO A 157 -12.91 -14.34 -6.31
C PRO A 157 -14.06 -13.55 -6.95
N MET A 158 -14.61 -12.55 -6.26
CA MET A 158 -15.63 -11.66 -6.83
C MET A 158 -15.03 -10.79 -7.93
N LEU A 159 -13.89 -10.14 -7.68
CA LEU A 159 -13.24 -9.26 -8.65
C LEU A 159 -12.80 -10.03 -9.91
N ALA A 160 -12.29 -11.25 -9.74
CA ALA A 160 -11.87 -12.14 -10.83
C ALA A 160 -12.97 -12.45 -11.84
N ARG A 161 -14.26 -12.25 -11.51
CA ARG A 161 -15.37 -12.39 -12.46
C ARG A 161 -15.17 -11.47 -13.66
N LYS A 162 -14.73 -10.23 -13.45
CA LYS A 162 -14.57 -9.24 -14.54
C LYS A 162 -13.16 -8.70 -14.71
N MET A 163 -12.31 -8.76 -13.67
CA MET A 163 -10.96 -8.20 -13.68
C MET A 163 -9.92 -9.31 -13.87
N PRO A 164 -9.26 -9.40 -15.05
CA PRO A 164 -8.28 -10.44 -15.34
C PRO A 164 -7.10 -10.49 -14.37
N GLU A 165 -6.74 -9.36 -13.77
CA GLU A 165 -5.65 -9.20 -12.80
C GLU A 165 -5.83 -10.10 -11.57
N PHE A 166 -7.07 -10.48 -11.24
CA PHE A 166 -7.41 -11.36 -10.12
C PHE A 166 -7.67 -12.82 -10.54
N ARG A 167 -7.57 -13.15 -11.83
CA ARG A 167 -7.89 -14.50 -12.33
C ARG A 167 -6.72 -15.48 -12.17
N GLY A 168 -7.00 -16.58 -11.48
CA GLY A 168 -6.13 -17.74 -11.40
C GLY A 168 -4.97 -17.62 -10.42
N GLY A 169 -4.29 -18.73 -10.14
CA GLY A 169 -3.26 -18.83 -9.11
C GLY A 169 -1.93 -18.12 -9.40
N ARG A 170 -1.85 -17.37 -10.51
CA ARG A 170 -0.69 -16.55 -10.96
C ARG A 170 -0.96 -15.04 -10.92
N ALA A 171 -2.14 -14.59 -10.47
CA ALA A 171 -2.38 -13.18 -10.21
C ALA A 171 -1.29 -12.62 -9.27
N GLU A 172 -0.74 -11.45 -9.62
CA GLU A 172 0.43 -10.87 -8.92
C GLU A 172 0.14 -10.64 -7.43
N LEU A 173 -1.01 -10.03 -7.09
CA LEU A 173 -1.43 -9.78 -5.71
C LEU A 173 -1.51 -11.07 -4.88
N LEU A 174 -2.04 -12.16 -5.46
CA LEU A 174 -2.08 -13.49 -4.82
C LEU A 174 -0.67 -14.07 -4.60
N GLN A 175 0.29 -13.80 -5.50
CA GLN A 175 1.67 -14.21 -5.29
C GLN A 175 2.35 -13.40 -4.19
N GLN A 176 2.05 -12.11 -4.09
CA GLN A 176 2.54 -11.24 -3.02
C GLN A 176 2.03 -11.70 -1.66
N HIS A 177 0.73 -12.02 -1.53
CA HIS A 177 0.17 -12.59 -0.29
C HIS A 177 0.97 -13.80 0.18
N ARG A 178 1.28 -14.76 -0.71
CA ARG A 178 2.07 -15.96 -0.36
C ARG A 178 3.45 -15.61 0.17
N GLN A 179 4.13 -14.63 -0.44
CA GLN A 179 5.44 -14.18 0.02
C GLN A 179 5.36 -13.45 1.36
N ILE A 180 4.37 -12.59 1.53
CA ILE A 180 4.09 -11.88 2.78
C ILE A 180 3.81 -12.88 3.90
N HIS A 181 2.90 -13.85 3.70
CA HIS A 181 2.59 -14.87 4.70
C HIS A 181 3.83 -15.69 5.10
N LYS A 182 4.68 -16.06 4.13
CA LYS A 182 5.92 -16.79 4.41
C LYS A 182 6.87 -15.98 5.31
N GLY A 183 7.06 -14.68 5.05
CA GLY A 183 7.88 -13.81 5.89
C GLY A 183 7.24 -13.53 7.25
N MET A 184 5.93 -13.31 7.26
CA MET A 184 5.14 -13.04 8.46
C MET A 184 5.14 -14.22 9.44
N ASP A 185 5.12 -15.47 8.96
CA ASP A 185 5.22 -16.65 9.83
C ASP A 185 6.49 -16.60 10.71
N GLN A 186 7.64 -16.26 10.12
CA GLN A 186 8.92 -16.19 10.85
C GLN A 186 9.01 -15.00 11.82
N PHE A 187 8.34 -13.91 11.47
CA PHE A 187 8.20 -12.71 12.29
C PHE A 187 7.29 -12.97 13.51
N GLU A 188 6.11 -13.54 13.29
CA GLU A 188 5.14 -13.84 14.34
C GLU A 188 5.70 -14.86 15.33
N ASP A 189 6.34 -15.93 14.83
CA ASP A 189 6.88 -16.99 15.67
C ASP A 189 7.98 -16.46 16.61
N TYR A 190 8.86 -15.59 16.11
CA TYR A 190 9.87 -14.92 16.93
C TYR A 190 9.25 -14.06 18.03
N LEU A 191 8.24 -13.24 17.70
CA LEU A 191 7.56 -12.40 18.68
C LEU A 191 6.79 -13.24 19.72
N ARG A 192 6.23 -14.39 19.34
CA ARG A 192 5.60 -15.33 20.29
C ARG A 192 6.63 -15.88 21.28
N ARG A 193 7.81 -16.30 20.80
CA ARG A 193 8.89 -16.77 21.65
C ARG A 193 9.38 -15.68 22.61
N CYS A 194 9.57 -14.45 22.12
CA CYS A 194 9.88 -13.29 22.95
C CYS A 194 8.80 -13.05 24.02
N ARG A 195 7.52 -13.11 23.64
CA ARG A 195 6.39 -12.92 24.56
C ARG A 195 6.35 -13.97 25.66
N SER A 196 6.71 -15.21 25.34
CA SER A 196 6.78 -16.33 26.28
C SER A 196 8.06 -16.36 27.12
N ARG A 197 9.02 -15.45 26.87
CA ARG A 197 10.36 -15.44 27.48
C ARG A 197 11.22 -16.67 27.16
N GLU A 198 10.93 -17.35 26.06
CA GLU A 198 11.77 -18.44 25.56
C GLU A 198 13.03 -17.89 24.86
N THR A 199 12.99 -16.62 24.44
CA THR A 199 14.14 -15.88 23.91
C THR A 199 13.98 -14.39 24.26
N GLU A 200 15.08 -13.66 24.30
CA GLU A 200 15.06 -12.21 24.53
C GLU A 200 14.79 -11.46 23.22
N LEU A 201 14.13 -10.29 23.33
CA LEU A 201 13.87 -9.47 22.16
C LEU A 201 15.15 -8.73 21.73
N GLU A 202 15.74 -9.19 20.64
CA GLU A 202 16.79 -8.48 19.90
C GLU A 202 16.20 -7.69 18.73
N LEU A 203 16.43 -6.38 18.72
CA LEU A 203 15.89 -5.47 17.70
C LEU A 203 16.54 -5.67 16.32
N ALA A 204 17.81 -6.07 16.27
CA ALA A 204 18.48 -6.43 15.02
C ALA A 204 17.85 -7.67 14.36
N VAL A 205 17.51 -8.69 15.16
CA VAL A 205 16.81 -9.90 14.69
C VAL A 205 15.39 -9.57 14.25
N LEU A 206 14.70 -8.68 14.97
CA LEU A 206 13.38 -8.18 14.55
C LEU A 206 13.48 -7.49 13.17
N ARG A 207 14.48 -6.63 12.99
CA ARG A 207 14.73 -5.93 11.73
C ARG A 207 14.96 -6.90 10.59
N GLU A 208 15.83 -7.89 10.75
CA GLU A 208 16.10 -8.90 9.72
C GLU A 208 14.81 -9.61 9.28
N LYS A 209 13.97 -10.00 10.24
CA LYS A 209 12.69 -10.66 9.97
C LYS A 209 11.72 -9.76 9.22
N MET A 210 11.65 -8.47 9.57
CA MET A 210 10.81 -7.50 8.85
C MET A 210 11.36 -7.22 7.44
N ASP A 211 12.65 -6.91 7.31
CA ASP A 211 13.28 -6.56 6.04
C ASP A 211 13.18 -7.69 4.99
N SER A 212 13.10 -8.96 5.44
CA SER A 212 12.96 -10.12 4.55
C SER A 212 11.71 -10.13 3.67
N TRP A 213 10.66 -9.37 4.01
CA TRP A 213 9.40 -9.30 3.25
C TRP A 213 8.79 -7.90 3.16
N GLY A 214 9.35 -6.91 3.85
CA GLY A 214 8.81 -5.54 3.90
C GLY A 214 8.67 -4.89 2.53
N GLY A 215 9.65 -5.06 1.63
CA GLY A 215 9.54 -4.52 0.26
C GLY A 215 8.33 -5.06 -0.50
N VAL A 216 8.00 -6.34 -0.30
CA VAL A 216 6.82 -6.98 -0.91
C VAL A 216 5.54 -6.45 -0.29
N LEU A 217 5.50 -6.31 1.05
CA LEU A 217 4.34 -5.73 1.74
C LEU A 217 4.03 -4.32 1.24
N TRP A 218 5.01 -3.41 1.27
CA TRP A 218 4.79 -2.02 0.84
C TRP A 218 4.32 -1.93 -0.61
N THR A 219 4.94 -2.71 -1.50
CA THR A 219 4.52 -2.80 -2.91
C THR A 219 3.08 -3.27 -3.03
N HIS A 220 2.72 -4.32 -2.30
CA HIS A 220 1.38 -4.90 -2.29
C HIS A 220 0.32 -3.89 -1.83
N LEU A 221 0.55 -3.22 -0.70
CA LEU A 221 -0.38 -2.25 -0.13
C LEU A 221 -0.68 -1.08 -1.09
N ASP A 222 0.29 -0.67 -1.91
CA ASP A 222 0.13 0.40 -2.89
C ASP A 222 -0.53 -0.09 -4.19
N GLN A 223 -0.07 -1.23 -4.71
CA GLN A 223 -0.55 -1.78 -5.97
C GLN A 223 -2.02 -2.20 -5.88
N GLU A 224 -2.45 -2.77 -4.76
CA GLU A 224 -3.83 -3.17 -4.58
C GLU A 224 -4.77 -1.96 -4.58
N VAL A 225 -4.46 -0.93 -3.79
CA VAL A 225 -5.26 0.32 -3.77
C VAL A 225 -5.35 0.93 -5.16
N LYS A 226 -4.23 0.95 -5.92
CA LYS A 226 -4.22 1.42 -7.31
C LYS A 226 -5.10 0.55 -8.22
N THR A 227 -5.05 -0.77 -8.06
CA THR A 227 -5.83 -1.73 -8.86
C THR A 227 -7.32 -1.60 -8.59
N LEU A 228 -7.70 -1.29 -7.35
CA LEU A 228 -9.08 -1.08 -6.90
C LEU A 228 -9.55 0.38 -7.10
N GLY A 229 -8.70 1.25 -7.64
CA GLY A 229 -9.00 2.65 -7.86
C GLY A 229 -10.05 2.89 -8.93
N ALA A 230 -10.72 4.04 -8.86
CA ALA A 230 -11.88 4.36 -9.69
C ALA A 230 -11.67 4.16 -11.20
N GLU A 231 -10.52 4.61 -11.72
CA GLU A 231 -10.18 4.52 -13.14
C GLU A 231 -10.00 3.09 -13.64
N ASN A 232 -9.55 2.17 -12.77
CA ASN A 232 -9.44 0.77 -13.15
C ASN A 232 -10.78 0.05 -12.99
N MET A 233 -11.50 0.32 -11.89
CA MET A 233 -12.81 -0.28 -11.62
C MET A 233 -13.83 0.02 -12.72
N ARG A 234 -13.88 1.26 -13.22
CA ARG A 234 -14.82 1.68 -14.28
C ARG A 234 -14.59 1.03 -15.64
N ARG A 235 -13.44 0.38 -15.86
CA ARG A 235 -13.15 -0.38 -17.08
C ARG A 235 -13.93 -1.68 -17.13
N TYR A 236 -14.31 -2.22 -15.98
CA TYR A 236 -14.87 -3.56 -15.84
C TYR A 236 -16.27 -3.59 -15.26
N TRP A 237 -16.61 -2.60 -14.43
CA TRP A 237 -17.84 -2.58 -13.65
C TRP A 237 -18.68 -1.33 -13.94
N THR A 238 -19.99 -1.46 -13.89
CA THR A 238 -20.89 -0.29 -13.88
C THR A 238 -21.02 0.29 -12.47
N MET A 239 -21.45 1.55 -12.36
CA MET A 239 -21.73 2.15 -11.05
C MET A 239 -22.75 1.37 -10.22
N GLU A 240 -23.80 0.83 -10.86
CA GLU A 240 -24.82 0.05 -10.18
C GLU A 240 -24.23 -1.24 -9.60
N GLU A 241 -23.37 -1.91 -10.37
CA GLU A 241 -22.68 -3.11 -9.88
C GLU A 241 -21.77 -2.78 -8.70
N VAL A 242 -20.98 -1.70 -8.78
CA VAL A 242 -20.09 -1.27 -7.70
C VAL A 242 -20.88 -0.94 -6.43
N ARG A 243 -21.99 -0.20 -6.53
CA ARG A 243 -22.86 0.11 -5.38
C ARG A 243 -23.41 -1.14 -4.68
N ASN A 244 -23.62 -2.21 -5.44
CA ASN A 244 -24.16 -3.47 -4.94
C ASN A 244 -23.06 -4.49 -4.58
N MET A 245 -21.78 -4.14 -4.68
CA MET A 245 -20.71 -5.03 -4.25
C MET A 245 -20.78 -5.26 -2.74
N PRO A 246 -20.63 -6.52 -2.27
CA PRO A 246 -20.48 -6.81 -0.86
C PRO A 246 -19.14 -6.23 -0.40
N MET A 247 -19.22 -5.07 0.27
CA MET A 247 -18.08 -4.29 0.74
C MET A 247 -17.77 -4.55 2.21
#